data_AF-A0A2T7UNL2-F1
#
_entry.id   AF-A0A2T7UNL2-F1
#
_cell.length_a   1.000
_cell.length_b   1.000
_cell.length_c   1.000
_cell.angle_alpha   90.00
_cell.angle_beta   90.00
_cell.angle_gamma   90.00
#
_symmetry.space_group_name_H-M   'P 1'
#
loop_
_entity.id
_entity.type
_entity.pdbx_description
1 polymer ?
#
loop_
_entity_poly.entity_id
_entity_poly.type
_entity_poly.pdbx_seq_one_letter_code
_entity_poly.pdbx_strand_id
1 'polypeptide(L)'
;MTVTLPQSGASLSIGRVKWFGGENHKTGRENDFGFITSIDGDDIFVHRSQIAGPAPDEGDFAVFAVQVENGKKRAQGVSLCRDIETFETAALATYLRGPQALERMLADFTYRDLLLSLINRRDNDWVMPLLTALLPGSAAARRVVGMLRDQARQIRLLDGIGLAGLAALDDGFRHVPASYFDARHGEWIAWLKAGSTADRTRFFASKIGELPFSFVLACVFEGVIDRPETLGPQRERLALFAKQAVQKRLEGRAPAEAGDEPLDYVRAIYRRRFRGFDDFTANPALAPFFEKLRVKQKIANRDRSFVDDVAQSAWLRHDPECFVLSRFLPLVWDGNSDPSLEAVFFHQLWEALLAGSLSLDDPGFKAVFPSCRTLGPALSCEARYWEKGGKHYCRGRECKDPQNIPDLEKSPFDYTLYDWLSYFGRDYAQAPQPERRDFPVKLAGYLNRLIEVSARLACRCCGKIMKPDFRYSRVEVRVHDPETDRIVTRPFSAAYRCTVFYCAMPGCAEVGRKHYLNHCLGKDCGAIVDSRDLSQCSNGYYRCTCGSCCPEHAVEAEQRRAAMVQKAGARSQRRR
;
A
#
# COMPACT_ATOMS: atom_id res chain seq x y z
N MET A 1 -39.69 -0.23 -37.80
CA MET A 1 -40.31 0.98 -38.38
C MET A 1 -39.23 2.04 -38.46
N THR A 2 -39.04 2.65 -39.62
CA THR A 2 -37.95 3.61 -39.87
C THR A 2 -38.19 4.91 -39.10
N VAL A 3 -37.35 5.18 -38.09
CA VAL A 3 -37.27 6.51 -37.46
C VAL A 3 -36.90 7.52 -38.55
N THR A 4 -37.84 8.39 -38.89
CA THR A 4 -37.65 9.43 -39.90
C THR A 4 -36.69 10.46 -39.33
N LEU A 5 -35.55 10.68 -40.00
CA LEU A 5 -34.59 11.71 -39.64
C LEU A 5 -35.27 13.10 -39.62
N PRO A 6 -34.85 14.02 -38.74
CA PRO A 6 -35.58 15.26 -38.51
C PRO A 6 -35.65 16.14 -39.77
N GLN A 7 -36.82 16.75 -39.97
CA GLN A 7 -37.01 17.86 -40.91
C GLN A 7 -36.09 19.04 -40.52
N SER A 8 -35.72 19.85 -41.52
CA SER A 8 -34.81 21.00 -41.36
C SER A 8 -35.18 21.88 -40.16
N GLY A 9 -34.29 21.97 -39.16
CA GLY A 9 -34.43 22.83 -37.98
C GLY A 9 -34.60 22.13 -36.63
N ALA A 10 -34.74 20.80 -36.58
CA ALA A 10 -34.87 20.06 -35.32
C ALA A 10 -33.53 19.51 -34.80
N SER A 11 -33.22 19.76 -33.52
CA SER A 11 -32.03 19.23 -32.83
C SER A 11 -32.40 18.01 -31.99
N LEU A 12 -31.59 16.95 -32.04
CA LEU A 12 -31.84 15.75 -31.23
C LEU A 12 -31.37 15.94 -29.78
N SER A 13 -32.12 15.42 -28.82
CA SER A 13 -31.81 15.48 -27.39
C SER A 13 -32.13 14.16 -26.70
N ILE A 14 -31.53 13.96 -25.53
CA ILE A 14 -31.93 12.93 -24.55
C ILE A 14 -32.44 13.60 -23.29
N GLY A 15 -33.32 12.94 -22.55
CA GLY A 15 -33.92 13.45 -21.33
C GLY A 15 -34.53 12.36 -20.46
N ARG A 16 -35.08 12.75 -19.32
CA ARG A 16 -35.87 11.90 -18.43
C ARG A 16 -37.30 12.40 -18.34
N VAL A 17 -38.26 11.49 -18.37
CA VAL A 17 -39.68 11.83 -18.20
C VAL A 17 -39.87 12.40 -16.81
N LYS A 18 -40.33 13.66 -16.74
CA LYS A 18 -40.58 14.36 -15.47
C LYS A 18 -41.95 13.98 -14.92
N TRP A 19 -42.95 13.92 -15.79
CA TRP A 19 -44.28 13.38 -15.54
C TRP A 19 -45.02 13.24 -16.88
N PHE A 20 -46.03 12.38 -16.92
CA PHE A 20 -46.92 12.23 -18.07
C PHE A 20 -48.31 11.83 -17.58
N GLY A 21 -49.36 12.42 -18.13
CA GLY A 21 -50.74 12.10 -17.74
C GLY A 21 -51.30 12.95 -16.60
N GLY A 22 -52.13 12.32 -15.76
CA GLY A 22 -52.85 12.97 -14.66
C GLY A 22 -54.21 13.54 -15.09
N GLU A 23 -55.08 13.78 -14.11
CA GLU A 23 -56.45 14.24 -14.36
C GLU A 23 -56.51 15.78 -14.48
N ASN A 24 -57.14 16.26 -15.54
CA ASN A 24 -57.35 17.69 -15.73
C ASN A 24 -58.46 18.19 -14.82
N HIS A 25 -58.11 18.96 -13.78
CA HIS A 25 -59.07 19.53 -12.82
C HIS A 25 -60.18 20.40 -13.43
N LYS A 26 -60.04 20.88 -14.68
CA LYS A 26 -61.08 21.68 -15.35
C LYS A 26 -62.05 20.85 -16.18
N THR A 27 -61.63 19.68 -16.67
CA THR A 27 -62.42 18.88 -17.62
C THR A 27 -62.71 17.45 -17.15
N GLY A 28 -62.09 17.00 -16.05
CA GLY A 28 -62.22 15.64 -15.51
C GLY A 28 -61.69 14.56 -16.46
N ARG A 29 -60.86 14.93 -17.45
CA ARG A 29 -60.27 14.01 -18.43
C ARG A 29 -58.80 13.81 -18.14
N GLU A 30 -58.29 12.63 -18.45
CA GLU A 30 -56.87 12.33 -18.39
C GLU A 30 -56.10 13.16 -19.43
N ASN A 31 -54.93 13.69 -19.06
CA ASN A 31 -54.10 14.48 -19.96
C ASN A 31 -53.33 13.55 -20.91
N ASP A 32 -53.43 13.79 -22.20
CA ASP A 32 -52.61 13.11 -23.21
C ASP A 32 -51.23 13.77 -23.41
N PHE A 33 -50.68 14.39 -22.36
CA PHE A 33 -49.39 15.09 -22.45
C PHE A 33 -48.59 15.02 -21.16
N GLY A 34 -47.32 15.42 -21.26
CA GLY A 34 -46.38 15.48 -20.15
C GLY A 34 -45.17 16.34 -20.47
N PHE A 35 -44.14 16.21 -19.65
CA PHE A 35 -42.86 16.90 -19.83
C PHE A 35 -41.68 15.95 -19.67
N ILE A 36 -40.65 16.16 -20.50
CA ILE A 36 -39.37 15.47 -20.43
C ILE A 36 -38.32 16.53 -20.08
N THR A 37 -37.60 16.36 -18.98
CA THR A 37 -36.45 17.20 -18.66
C THR A 37 -35.27 16.72 -19.49
N SER A 38 -34.82 17.54 -20.43
CA SER A 38 -33.65 17.26 -21.27
C SER A 38 -32.36 17.21 -20.45
N ILE A 39 -31.31 16.65 -21.01
CA ILE A 39 -29.97 16.63 -20.41
C ILE A 39 -29.40 18.04 -20.15
N ASP A 40 -29.91 19.05 -20.88
CA ASP A 40 -29.54 20.46 -20.71
C ASP A 40 -30.38 21.16 -19.62
N GLY A 41 -31.32 20.44 -18.99
CA GLY A 41 -32.17 20.94 -17.91
C GLY A 41 -33.46 21.62 -18.37
N ASP A 42 -33.69 21.75 -19.68
CA ASP A 42 -34.94 22.28 -20.22
C ASP A 42 -36.10 21.28 -20.05
N ASP A 43 -37.26 21.74 -19.60
CA ASP A 43 -38.51 20.98 -19.64
C ASP A 43 -39.16 21.07 -21.03
N ILE A 44 -39.22 19.93 -21.71
CA ILE A 44 -39.71 19.81 -23.09
C ILE A 44 -41.10 19.20 -23.08
N PHE A 45 -42.07 19.88 -23.69
CA PHE A 45 -43.44 19.39 -23.78
C PHE A 45 -43.52 18.15 -24.68
N VAL A 46 -44.24 17.11 -24.27
CA VAL A 46 -44.48 15.91 -25.07
C VAL A 46 -45.96 15.56 -25.10
N HIS A 47 -46.48 15.20 -26.28
CA HIS A 47 -47.84 14.75 -26.47
C HIS A 47 -47.89 13.23 -26.72
N ARG A 48 -48.99 12.57 -26.33
CA ARG A 48 -49.21 11.13 -26.46
C ARG A 48 -48.97 10.60 -27.86
N SER A 49 -49.35 11.36 -28.87
CA SER A 49 -49.18 11.01 -30.29
C SER A 49 -47.72 10.89 -30.73
N GLN A 50 -46.76 11.38 -29.93
CA GLN A 50 -45.32 11.29 -30.21
C GLN A 50 -44.65 10.09 -29.53
N ILE A 51 -45.40 9.32 -28.74
CA ILE A 51 -44.91 8.19 -27.96
C ILE A 51 -45.54 6.90 -28.49
N ALA A 52 -44.71 5.98 -28.96
CA ALA A 52 -45.16 4.65 -29.35
C ALA A 52 -45.38 3.75 -28.11
N GLY A 53 -46.34 2.84 -28.17
CA GLY A 53 -46.62 1.89 -27.08
C GLY A 53 -47.38 2.53 -25.90
N PRO A 54 -47.28 2.00 -24.66
CA PRO A 54 -47.98 2.52 -23.48
C PRO A 54 -47.53 3.95 -23.07
N ALA A 55 -48.20 4.58 -22.11
CA ALA A 55 -47.71 5.83 -21.50
C ALA A 55 -46.36 5.61 -20.77
N PRO A 56 -45.45 6.59 -20.75
CA PRO A 56 -44.18 6.50 -20.03
C PRO A 56 -44.35 6.67 -18.52
N ASP A 57 -43.45 6.06 -17.76
CA ASP A 57 -43.34 6.25 -16.32
C ASP A 57 -42.40 7.41 -15.98
N GLU A 58 -42.58 7.99 -14.78
CA GLU A 58 -41.66 9.02 -14.29
C GLU A 58 -40.24 8.46 -14.15
N GLY A 59 -39.27 9.19 -14.70
CA GLY A 59 -37.86 8.82 -14.68
C GLY A 59 -37.38 8.02 -15.89
N ASP A 60 -38.28 7.51 -16.74
CA ASP A 60 -37.95 6.84 -18.00
C ASP A 60 -37.01 7.69 -18.85
N PHE A 61 -35.99 7.08 -19.45
CA PHE A 61 -35.15 7.79 -20.41
C PHE A 61 -35.83 7.91 -21.76
N ALA A 62 -35.63 9.05 -22.41
CA ALA A 62 -36.22 9.33 -23.71
C ALA A 62 -35.21 10.00 -24.64
N VAL A 63 -35.13 9.55 -25.88
CA VAL A 63 -34.41 10.23 -26.97
C VAL A 63 -35.44 10.79 -27.95
N PHE A 64 -35.32 12.06 -28.31
CA PHE A 64 -36.34 12.77 -29.08
C PHE A 64 -35.75 13.94 -29.88
N ALA A 65 -36.45 14.35 -30.94
CA ALA A 65 -36.15 15.59 -31.65
C ALA A 65 -36.85 16.77 -30.95
N VAL A 66 -36.14 17.88 -30.77
CA VAL A 66 -36.69 19.13 -30.23
C VAL A 66 -37.11 20.02 -31.41
N GLN A 67 -38.38 20.41 -31.44
CA GLN A 67 -38.90 21.45 -32.33
C GLN A 67 -39.37 22.65 -31.53
N VAL A 68 -39.17 23.84 -32.09
CA VAL A 68 -39.66 25.10 -31.52
C VAL A 68 -40.84 25.58 -32.35
N GLU A 69 -42.02 25.61 -31.75
CA GLU A 69 -43.25 26.07 -32.38
C GLU A 69 -43.86 27.18 -31.50
N ASN A 70 -44.05 28.39 -32.06
CA ASN A 70 -44.56 29.56 -31.34
C ASN A 70 -43.78 29.85 -30.03
N GLY A 71 -42.45 29.67 -30.06
CA GLY A 71 -41.57 29.88 -28.90
C GLY A 71 -41.59 28.77 -27.85
N LYS A 72 -42.37 27.70 -28.04
CA LYS A 72 -42.45 26.55 -27.12
C LYS A 72 -41.67 25.36 -27.68
N LYS A 73 -40.79 24.79 -26.85
CA LYS A 73 -40.05 23.56 -27.18
C LYS A 73 -40.95 22.33 -27.02
N ARG A 74 -40.99 21.49 -28.05
CA ARG A 74 -41.80 20.25 -28.11
C ARG A 74 -40.94 19.07 -28.54
N ALA A 75 -41.16 17.92 -27.92
CA ALA A 75 -40.53 16.66 -28.26
C ALA A 75 -41.30 15.96 -29.39
N GLN A 76 -40.59 15.46 -30.39
CA GLN A 76 -41.13 14.66 -31.48
C GLN A 76 -40.36 13.35 -31.65
N GLY A 77 -41.07 12.31 -32.11
CA GLY A 77 -40.50 10.99 -32.37
C GLY A 77 -39.80 10.40 -31.14
N VAL A 78 -40.52 10.31 -30.02
CA VAL A 78 -39.95 9.94 -28.73
C VAL A 78 -39.67 8.44 -28.67
N SER A 79 -38.39 8.07 -28.55
CA SER A 79 -37.94 6.71 -28.27
C SER A 79 -37.68 6.56 -26.77
N LEU A 80 -38.46 5.70 -26.10
CA LEU A 80 -38.38 5.47 -24.66
C LEU A 80 -37.51 4.25 -24.33
N CYS A 81 -36.65 4.40 -23.34
CA CYS A 81 -35.86 3.33 -22.74
C CYS A 81 -36.47 2.93 -21.39
N ARG A 82 -37.38 1.94 -21.44
CA ARG A 82 -37.97 1.31 -20.24
C ARG A 82 -37.19 0.10 -19.76
N ASP A 83 -36.58 -0.59 -20.71
CA ASP A 83 -35.73 -1.75 -20.48
C ASP A 83 -34.50 -1.60 -21.36
N ILE A 84 -33.34 -1.61 -20.70
CA ILE A 84 -32.03 -1.45 -21.33
C ILE A 84 -31.77 -2.59 -22.32
N GLU A 85 -32.29 -3.79 -22.10
CA GLU A 85 -32.04 -4.95 -22.96
C GLU A 85 -32.78 -4.84 -24.30
N THR A 86 -33.96 -4.20 -24.31
CA THR A 86 -34.84 -4.11 -25.48
C THR A 86 -34.88 -2.72 -26.13
N PHE A 87 -34.23 -1.73 -25.54
CA PHE A 87 -34.25 -0.34 -26.04
C PHE A 87 -33.69 -0.21 -27.46
N GLU A 88 -34.41 0.51 -28.34
CA GLU A 88 -34.00 0.82 -29.70
C GLU A 88 -33.04 2.02 -29.74
N THR A 89 -31.79 1.76 -30.09
CA THR A 89 -30.67 2.70 -29.90
C THR A 89 -30.37 3.57 -31.11
N ALA A 90 -31.12 3.49 -32.22
CA ALA A 90 -30.83 4.23 -33.46
C ALA A 90 -30.81 5.75 -33.26
N ALA A 91 -31.81 6.29 -32.55
CA ALA A 91 -31.87 7.70 -32.21
C ALA A 91 -30.73 8.11 -31.27
N LEU A 92 -30.41 7.28 -30.26
CA LEU A 92 -29.30 7.53 -29.34
C LEU A 92 -27.95 7.54 -30.09
N ALA A 93 -27.72 6.58 -30.98
CA ALA A 93 -26.50 6.52 -31.77
C ALA A 93 -26.33 7.79 -32.63
N THR A 94 -27.44 8.38 -33.08
CA THR A 94 -27.44 9.64 -33.83
C THR A 94 -27.16 10.84 -32.92
N TYR A 95 -27.77 10.90 -31.73
CA TYR A 95 -27.47 11.90 -30.70
C TYR A 95 -25.98 11.95 -30.39
N LEU A 96 -25.38 10.78 -30.16
CA LEU A 96 -24.01 10.64 -29.70
C LEU A 96 -22.96 11.07 -30.73
N ARG A 97 -23.33 11.19 -32.01
CA ARG A 97 -22.48 11.79 -33.05
C ARG A 97 -22.40 13.32 -32.95
N GLY A 98 -23.31 13.94 -32.19
CA GLY A 98 -23.32 15.37 -31.96
C GLY A 98 -22.11 15.84 -31.15
N PRO A 99 -21.69 17.10 -31.33
CA PRO A 99 -20.60 17.67 -30.54
C PRO A 99 -20.95 17.65 -29.05
N GLN A 100 -19.98 17.28 -28.20
CA GLN A 100 -20.11 17.22 -26.73
C GLN A 100 -21.16 16.23 -26.18
N ALA A 101 -21.92 15.50 -27.01
CA ALA A 101 -22.99 14.61 -26.54
C ALA A 101 -22.48 13.54 -25.56
N LEU A 102 -21.34 12.91 -25.90
CA LEU A 102 -20.66 11.96 -25.01
C LEU A 102 -20.19 12.61 -23.72
N GLU A 103 -19.61 13.81 -23.79
CA GLU A 103 -19.11 14.54 -22.62
C GLU A 103 -20.23 14.84 -21.63
N ARG A 104 -21.38 15.30 -22.12
CA ARG A 104 -22.57 15.58 -21.31
C ARG A 104 -23.09 14.32 -20.63
N MET A 105 -23.22 13.21 -21.38
CA MET A 105 -23.65 11.94 -20.79
C MET A 105 -22.68 11.41 -19.74
N LEU A 106 -21.36 11.58 -19.93
CA LEU A 106 -20.36 11.13 -18.96
C LEU A 106 -20.28 12.00 -17.70
N ALA A 107 -20.72 13.26 -17.78
CA ALA A 107 -20.68 14.22 -16.68
C ALA A 107 -21.76 13.91 -15.62
N ASP A 108 -22.92 13.41 -16.02
CA ASP A 108 -24.00 13.01 -15.13
C ASP A 108 -23.97 11.51 -14.80
N PHE A 109 -24.16 11.15 -13.53
CA PHE A 109 -24.07 9.76 -13.08
C PHE A 109 -25.11 8.86 -13.76
N THR A 110 -26.35 9.32 -13.87
CA THR A 110 -27.49 8.55 -14.36
C THR A 110 -27.40 8.36 -15.87
N TYR A 111 -27.06 9.40 -16.64
CA TYR A 111 -26.80 9.25 -18.08
C TYR A 111 -25.56 8.42 -18.37
N ARG A 112 -24.52 8.50 -17.53
CA ARG A 112 -23.31 7.67 -17.67
C ARG A 112 -23.65 6.21 -17.48
N ASP A 113 -24.46 5.85 -16.49
CA ASP A 113 -24.85 4.47 -16.23
C ASP A 113 -25.67 3.87 -17.40
N LEU A 114 -26.60 4.65 -17.95
CA LEU A 114 -27.32 4.29 -19.17
C LEU A 114 -26.36 4.05 -20.35
N LEU A 115 -25.44 5.00 -20.60
CA LEU A 115 -24.46 4.90 -21.68
C LEU A 115 -23.62 3.63 -21.51
N LEU A 116 -23.09 3.39 -20.32
CA LEU A 116 -22.24 2.23 -20.01
C LEU A 116 -22.97 0.90 -20.23
N SER A 117 -24.24 0.84 -19.88
CA SER A 117 -25.05 -0.35 -20.10
C SER A 117 -25.27 -0.62 -21.59
N LEU A 118 -25.60 0.43 -22.36
CA LEU A 118 -25.87 0.30 -23.78
C LEU A 118 -24.61 0.04 -24.63
N ILE A 119 -23.48 0.71 -24.37
CA ILE A 119 -22.24 0.48 -25.14
C ILE A 119 -21.69 -0.95 -24.98
N ASN A 120 -22.04 -1.61 -23.87
CA ASN A 120 -21.62 -2.96 -23.54
C ASN A 120 -22.65 -4.03 -23.92
N ARG A 121 -23.83 -3.64 -24.44
CA ARG A 121 -24.83 -4.55 -24.98
C ARG A 121 -24.32 -5.17 -26.27
N ARG A 122 -24.48 -6.50 -26.44
CA ARG A 122 -23.82 -7.26 -27.51
C ARG A 122 -24.32 -6.90 -28.91
N ASP A 123 -25.61 -6.59 -29.03
CA ASP A 123 -26.35 -6.25 -30.25
C ASP A 123 -26.20 -4.77 -30.68
N ASN A 124 -25.53 -3.94 -29.88
CA ASN A 124 -25.30 -2.53 -30.20
C ASN A 124 -24.06 -2.36 -31.10
N ASP A 125 -24.24 -2.64 -32.39
CA ASP A 125 -23.18 -2.56 -33.40
C ASP A 125 -22.77 -1.12 -33.76
N TRP A 126 -23.58 -0.11 -33.40
CA TRP A 126 -23.28 1.30 -33.64
C TRP A 126 -22.09 1.83 -32.83
N VAL A 127 -21.71 1.14 -31.75
CA VAL A 127 -20.64 1.57 -30.82
C VAL A 127 -19.30 1.64 -31.52
N MET A 128 -18.95 0.62 -32.30
CA MET A 128 -17.65 0.56 -32.97
C MET A 128 -17.50 1.67 -34.03
N PRO A 129 -18.42 1.85 -35.01
CA PRO A 129 -18.35 2.96 -35.95
C PRO A 129 -18.36 4.35 -35.28
N LEU A 130 -19.17 4.53 -34.23
CA LEU A 130 -19.23 5.80 -33.49
C LEU A 130 -17.87 6.11 -32.86
N LEU A 131 -17.31 5.18 -32.09
CA LEU A 131 -16.06 5.41 -31.39
C LEU A 131 -14.91 5.56 -32.39
N THR A 132 -14.82 4.74 -33.44
CA THR A 132 -13.80 4.89 -34.50
C THR A 132 -13.79 6.31 -35.08
N ALA A 133 -14.97 6.90 -35.34
CA ALA A 133 -15.06 8.25 -35.89
C ALA A 133 -14.63 9.35 -34.88
N LEU A 134 -14.95 9.18 -33.60
CA LEU A 134 -14.75 10.21 -32.58
C LEU A 134 -13.39 10.13 -31.87
N LEU A 135 -12.77 8.96 -31.82
CA LEU A 135 -11.58 8.68 -31.00
C LEU A 135 -10.38 9.62 -31.26
N PRO A 136 -10.06 10.01 -32.52
CA PRO A 136 -8.96 10.94 -32.78
C PRO A 136 -9.19 12.32 -32.15
N GLY A 137 -10.42 12.82 -32.13
CA GLY A 137 -10.74 14.19 -31.70
C GLY A 137 -11.31 14.33 -30.29
N SER A 138 -11.78 13.24 -29.66
CA SER A 138 -12.58 13.32 -28.43
C SER A 138 -11.94 12.60 -27.24
N ALA A 139 -11.63 13.35 -26.19
CA ALA A 139 -11.20 12.78 -24.90
C ALA A 139 -12.31 11.92 -24.25
N ALA A 140 -13.57 12.31 -24.41
CA ALA A 140 -14.71 11.50 -23.96
C ALA A 140 -14.77 10.16 -24.68
N ALA A 141 -14.58 10.11 -26.01
CA ALA A 141 -14.51 8.85 -26.73
C ALA A 141 -13.38 7.95 -26.21
N ARG A 142 -12.19 8.52 -25.95
CA ARG A 142 -11.06 7.78 -25.34
C ARG A 142 -11.41 7.21 -23.97
N ARG A 143 -12.10 7.98 -23.12
CA ARG A 143 -12.60 7.50 -21.83
C ARG A 143 -13.61 6.36 -21.97
N VAL A 144 -14.51 6.45 -22.95
CA VAL A 144 -15.50 5.40 -23.24
C VAL A 144 -14.84 4.11 -23.71
N VAL A 145 -13.77 4.17 -24.53
CA VAL A 145 -13.00 2.98 -24.92
C VAL A 145 -12.50 2.25 -23.68
N GLY A 146 -11.91 2.96 -22.72
CA GLY A 146 -11.48 2.37 -21.44
C GLY A 146 -12.60 1.76 -20.59
N MET A 147 -13.86 2.08 -20.87
CA MET A 147 -15.05 1.59 -20.15
C MET A 147 -15.76 0.42 -20.85
N LEU A 148 -15.32 0.01 -22.04
CA LEU A 148 -15.81 -1.19 -22.70
C LEU A 148 -15.39 -2.46 -21.93
N ARG A 149 -16.31 -3.41 -21.77
CA ARG A 149 -16.03 -4.72 -21.15
C ARG A 149 -15.35 -5.68 -22.11
N ASP A 150 -15.60 -5.54 -23.42
CA ASP A 150 -14.99 -6.36 -24.46
C ASP A 150 -13.58 -5.84 -24.82
N GLN A 151 -12.56 -6.54 -24.31
CA GLN A 151 -11.16 -6.21 -24.55
C GLN A 151 -10.79 -6.27 -26.05
N ALA A 152 -11.40 -7.16 -26.84
CA ALA A 152 -11.13 -7.24 -28.27
C ALA A 152 -11.69 -6.03 -29.03
N ARG A 153 -12.81 -5.45 -28.57
CA ARG A 153 -13.30 -4.15 -29.09
C ARG A 153 -12.35 -3.02 -28.71
N GLN A 154 -11.88 -2.97 -27.46
CA GLN A 154 -10.91 -1.95 -27.02
C GLN A 154 -9.64 -1.98 -27.88
N ILE A 155 -9.03 -3.14 -28.04
CA ILE A 155 -7.79 -3.32 -28.80
C ILE A 155 -8.00 -2.88 -30.26
N ARG A 156 -9.07 -3.33 -30.91
CA ARG A 156 -9.38 -2.96 -32.31
C ARG A 156 -9.54 -1.45 -32.49
N LEU A 157 -10.19 -0.75 -31.56
CA LEU A 157 -10.37 0.70 -31.64
C LEU A 157 -9.03 1.44 -31.51
N LEU A 158 -8.18 1.00 -30.59
CA LEU A 158 -6.88 1.62 -30.35
C LEU A 158 -5.87 1.31 -31.47
N ASP A 159 -5.93 0.12 -32.07
CA ASP A 159 -5.13 -0.23 -33.25
C ASP A 159 -5.43 0.66 -34.45
N GLY A 160 -6.67 1.15 -34.58
CA GLY A 160 -7.04 2.11 -35.62
C GLY A 160 -6.34 3.46 -35.50
N ILE A 161 -5.84 3.82 -34.32
CA ILE A 161 -5.03 5.02 -34.07
C ILE A 161 -3.53 4.70 -34.11
N GLY A 162 -3.16 3.53 -33.58
CA GLY A 162 -1.77 3.11 -33.41
C GLY A 162 -1.04 3.89 -32.32
N LEU A 163 0.11 3.37 -31.89
CA LEU A 163 0.83 3.89 -30.73
C LEU A 163 1.34 5.33 -30.92
N ALA A 164 1.83 5.68 -32.11
CA ALA A 164 2.26 7.05 -32.41
C ALA A 164 1.11 8.05 -32.36
N GLY A 165 -0.07 7.66 -32.86
CA GLY A 165 -1.28 8.48 -32.75
C GLY A 165 -1.72 8.64 -31.30
N LEU A 166 -1.70 7.56 -30.51
CA LEU A 166 -2.04 7.63 -29.09
C LEU A 166 -1.10 8.57 -28.32
N ALA A 167 0.20 8.51 -28.58
CA ALA A 167 1.19 9.39 -27.96
C ALA A 167 0.97 10.88 -28.31
N ALA A 168 0.51 11.16 -29.53
CA ALA A 168 0.17 12.52 -29.96
C ALA A 168 -1.12 13.07 -29.31
N LEU A 169 -2.02 12.17 -28.88
CA LEU A 169 -3.31 12.55 -28.28
C LEU A 169 -3.24 12.74 -26.77
N ASP A 170 -2.40 11.97 -26.09
CA ASP A 170 -2.22 12.01 -24.64
C ASP A 170 -0.86 11.43 -24.27
N ASP A 171 0.08 12.31 -23.92
CA ASP A 171 1.44 11.96 -23.52
C ASP A 171 1.49 11.07 -22.26
N GLY A 172 0.43 11.12 -21.44
CA GLY A 172 0.28 10.30 -20.25
C GLY A 172 -0.44 8.97 -20.48
N PHE A 173 -0.98 8.69 -21.68
CA PHE A 173 -1.76 7.49 -22.01
C PHE A 173 -2.85 7.15 -20.98
N ARG A 174 -3.46 8.16 -20.35
CA ARG A 174 -4.44 8.05 -19.26
C ARG A 174 -5.63 7.19 -19.63
N HIS A 175 -5.98 7.16 -20.91
CA HIS A 175 -7.15 6.45 -21.41
C HIS A 175 -6.85 5.07 -22.02
N VAL A 176 -5.59 4.64 -22.04
CA VAL A 176 -5.22 3.33 -22.57
C VAL A 176 -5.49 2.26 -21.50
N PRO A 177 -6.35 1.26 -21.78
CA PRO A 177 -6.66 0.20 -20.83
C PRO A 177 -5.47 -0.76 -20.64
N ALA A 178 -5.37 -1.35 -19.45
CA ALA A 178 -4.29 -2.27 -19.08
C ALA A 178 -4.13 -3.43 -20.08
N SER A 179 -5.24 -3.98 -20.58
CA SER A 179 -5.27 -5.06 -21.59
C SER A 179 -4.53 -4.73 -22.88
N TYR A 180 -4.47 -3.46 -23.27
CA TYR A 180 -3.80 -3.04 -24.50
C TYR A 180 -2.28 -3.17 -24.40
N PHE A 181 -1.70 -2.96 -23.21
CA PHE A 181 -0.26 -3.11 -22.99
C PHE A 181 0.19 -4.56 -23.16
N ASP A 182 -0.57 -5.54 -22.64
CA ASP A 182 -0.28 -6.96 -22.85
C ASP A 182 -0.50 -7.37 -24.32
N ALA A 183 -1.60 -6.92 -24.94
CA ALA A 183 -1.95 -7.27 -26.31
C ALA A 183 -0.97 -6.73 -27.36
N ARG A 184 -0.33 -5.59 -27.09
CA ARG A 184 0.62 -4.90 -27.97
C ARG A 184 2.00 -4.75 -27.32
N HIS A 185 2.37 -5.67 -26.42
CA HIS A 185 3.59 -5.58 -25.60
C HIS A 185 4.85 -5.31 -26.43
N GLY A 186 4.99 -5.94 -27.61
CA GLY A 186 6.15 -5.75 -28.48
C GLY A 186 6.28 -4.31 -29.00
N GLU A 187 5.18 -3.70 -29.43
CA GLU A 187 5.15 -2.31 -29.92
C GLU A 187 5.43 -1.32 -28.79
N TRP A 188 4.81 -1.52 -27.63
CA TRP A 188 5.05 -0.70 -26.44
C TRP A 188 6.50 -0.76 -25.97
N ILE A 189 7.08 -1.95 -25.88
CA ILE A 189 8.49 -2.13 -25.47
C ILE A 189 9.42 -1.49 -26.50
N ALA A 190 9.14 -1.63 -27.81
CA ALA A 190 9.93 -1.00 -28.86
C ALA A 190 9.87 0.54 -28.75
N TRP A 191 8.68 1.09 -28.56
CA TRP A 191 8.47 2.54 -28.37
C TRP A 191 9.19 3.05 -27.12
N LEU A 192 9.07 2.35 -25.99
CA LEU A 192 9.76 2.72 -24.74
C LEU A 192 11.29 2.70 -24.91
N LYS A 193 11.84 1.73 -25.66
CA LYS A 193 13.28 1.66 -25.96
C LYS A 193 13.75 2.77 -26.90
N ALA A 194 12.90 3.21 -27.83
CA ALA A 194 13.20 4.31 -28.74
C ALA A 194 13.11 5.68 -28.05
N GLY A 195 12.32 5.81 -26.99
CA GLY A 195 12.17 7.03 -26.20
C GLY A 195 13.41 7.39 -25.38
N SER A 196 13.53 8.69 -25.03
CA SER A 196 14.62 9.15 -24.17
C SER A 196 14.47 8.62 -22.73
N THR A 197 15.55 8.66 -21.94
CA THR A 197 15.48 8.33 -20.51
C THR A 197 14.47 9.20 -19.76
N ALA A 198 14.38 10.50 -20.11
CA ALA A 198 13.42 11.41 -19.49
C ALA A 198 11.96 11.03 -19.81
N ASP A 199 11.68 10.60 -21.04
CA ASP A 199 10.35 10.17 -21.46
C ASP A 199 9.93 8.89 -20.74
N ARG A 200 10.85 7.91 -20.65
CA ARG A 200 10.63 6.67 -19.89
C ARG A 200 10.34 6.95 -18.42
N THR A 201 11.14 7.82 -17.78
CA THR A 201 10.93 8.20 -16.38
C THR A 201 9.57 8.85 -16.20
N ARG A 202 9.17 9.77 -17.08
CA ARG A 202 7.85 10.42 -17.03
C ARG A 202 6.71 9.41 -17.19
N PHE A 203 6.84 8.49 -18.14
CA PHE A 203 5.86 7.44 -18.39
C PHE A 203 5.67 6.54 -17.17
N PHE A 204 6.76 5.99 -16.61
CA PHE A 204 6.63 5.10 -15.45
C PHE A 204 6.19 5.84 -14.19
N ALA A 205 6.62 7.08 -13.99
CA ALA A 205 6.16 7.88 -12.85
C ALA A 205 4.63 8.09 -12.84
N SER A 206 4.00 8.18 -14.02
CA SER A 206 2.54 8.35 -14.13
C SER A 206 1.77 7.04 -14.25
N LYS A 207 2.36 5.99 -14.85
CA LYS A 207 1.62 4.78 -15.25
C LYS A 207 1.97 3.49 -14.53
N ILE A 208 3.09 3.40 -13.82
CA ILE A 208 3.58 2.11 -13.28
C ILE A 208 2.53 1.34 -12.44
N GLY A 209 1.68 2.05 -11.70
CA GLY A 209 0.62 1.44 -10.87
C GLY A 209 -0.57 0.88 -11.65
N GLU A 210 -0.79 1.33 -12.89
CA GLU A 210 -1.91 0.91 -13.74
C GLU A 210 -1.50 -0.18 -14.75
N LEU A 211 -0.18 -0.43 -14.91
CA LEU A 211 0.32 -1.41 -15.86
C LEU A 211 0.07 -2.85 -15.39
N PRO A 212 -0.25 -3.77 -16.32
CA PRO A 212 -0.27 -5.20 -16.03
C PRO A 212 1.10 -5.70 -15.53
N PHE A 213 1.08 -6.63 -14.59
CA PHE A 213 2.33 -7.18 -14.03
C PHE A 213 3.18 -7.90 -15.06
N SER A 214 2.56 -8.65 -15.97
CA SER A 214 3.25 -9.30 -17.09
C SER A 214 3.99 -8.27 -17.96
N PHE A 215 3.38 -7.12 -18.22
CA PHE A 215 4.00 -6.07 -19.02
C PHE A 215 5.17 -5.41 -18.28
N VAL A 216 5.02 -5.18 -16.97
CA VAL A 216 6.10 -4.67 -16.11
C VAL A 216 7.29 -5.65 -16.08
N LEU A 217 7.04 -6.95 -15.89
CA LEU A 217 8.08 -7.99 -15.95
C LEU A 217 8.79 -8.00 -17.31
N ALA A 218 8.04 -7.91 -18.40
CA ALA A 218 8.62 -7.83 -19.74
C ALA A 218 9.50 -6.58 -19.91
N CYS A 219 9.07 -5.42 -19.41
CA CYS A 219 9.89 -4.21 -19.41
C CYS A 219 11.20 -4.38 -18.61
N VAL A 220 11.14 -5.05 -17.46
CA VAL A 220 12.33 -5.37 -16.64
C VAL A 220 13.26 -6.33 -17.39
N PHE A 221 12.72 -7.40 -17.98
CA PHE A 221 13.52 -8.40 -18.71
C PHE A 221 14.16 -7.80 -19.96
N GLU A 222 13.52 -6.79 -20.55
CA GLU A 222 14.00 -6.08 -21.71
C GLU A 222 14.97 -4.94 -21.39
N GLY A 223 15.24 -4.67 -20.10
CA GLY A 223 16.10 -3.57 -19.66
C GLY A 223 15.49 -2.19 -19.89
N VAL A 224 14.18 -2.11 -20.10
CA VAL A 224 13.44 -0.84 -20.18
C VAL A 224 13.34 -0.22 -18.79
N ILE A 225 13.09 -1.07 -17.78
CA ILE A 225 13.20 -0.77 -16.36
C ILE A 225 14.47 -1.44 -15.84
N ASP A 226 15.46 -0.65 -15.45
CA ASP A 226 16.77 -1.10 -14.96
C ASP A 226 17.02 -0.73 -13.49
N ARG A 227 16.15 0.09 -12.89
CA ARG A 227 16.27 0.58 -11.52
C ARG A 227 15.08 0.15 -10.65
N PRO A 228 15.31 -0.52 -9.50
CA PRO A 228 14.25 -0.97 -8.60
C PRO A 228 13.29 0.14 -8.13
N GLU A 229 13.78 1.38 -8.03
CA GLU A 229 12.99 2.54 -7.58
C GLU A 229 11.85 2.86 -8.55
N THR A 230 12.03 2.57 -9.84
CA THR A 230 11.04 2.80 -10.90
C THR A 230 9.80 1.92 -10.73
N LEU A 231 9.93 0.79 -10.03
CA LEU A 231 8.85 -0.19 -9.87
C LEU A 231 7.72 0.30 -8.96
N GLY A 232 7.96 1.30 -8.11
CA GLY A 232 6.95 1.93 -7.26
C GLY A 232 6.06 0.89 -6.53
N PRO A 233 4.73 0.91 -6.75
CA PRO A 233 3.79 -0.01 -6.10
C PRO A 233 3.92 -1.48 -6.55
N GLN A 234 4.59 -1.77 -7.67
CA GLN A 234 4.76 -3.14 -8.16
C GLN A 234 5.78 -3.93 -7.34
N ARG A 235 6.59 -3.27 -6.50
CA ARG A 235 7.66 -3.92 -5.71
C ARG A 235 7.18 -5.08 -4.86
N GLU A 236 5.99 -5.00 -4.26
CA GLU A 236 5.42 -6.09 -3.45
C GLU A 236 5.11 -7.33 -4.30
N ARG A 237 4.50 -7.12 -5.48
CA ARG A 237 4.21 -8.22 -6.43
C ARG A 237 5.50 -8.83 -6.98
N LEU A 238 6.52 -8.02 -7.26
CA LEU A 238 7.84 -8.51 -7.66
C LEU A 238 8.53 -9.31 -6.54
N ALA A 239 8.43 -8.87 -5.28
CA ALA A 239 8.98 -9.62 -4.15
C ALA A 239 8.30 -10.99 -4.00
N LEU A 240 6.97 -11.05 -4.13
CA LEU A 240 6.22 -12.30 -4.13
C LEU A 240 6.63 -13.20 -5.30
N PHE A 241 6.70 -12.64 -6.51
CA PHE A 241 7.14 -13.36 -7.71
C PHE A 241 8.57 -13.92 -7.56
N ALA A 242 9.51 -13.13 -7.03
CA ALA A 242 10.88 -13.57 -6.78
C ALA A 242 10.92 -14.74 -5.78
N LYS A 243 10.16 -14.64 -4.69
CA LYS A 243 10.04 -15.71 -3.69
C LYS A 243 9.48 -16.99 -4.31
N GLN A 244 8.39 -16.89 -5.07
CA GLN A 244 7.77 -18.03 -5.77
C GLN A 244 8.73 -18.66 -6.79
N ALA A 245 9.51 -17.84 -7.51
CA ALA A 245 10.50 -18.30 -8.47
C ALA A 245 11.63 -19.11 -7.79
N VAL A 246 12.13 -18.65 -6.64
CA VAL A 246 13.13 -19.38 -5.84
C VAL A 246 12.54 -20.66 -5.26
N GLN A 247 11.35 -20.61 -4.65
CA GLN A 247 10.69 -21.80 -4.10
C GLN A 247 10.46 -22.87 -5.17
N LYS A 248 9.92 -22.49 -6.34
CA LYS A 248 9.74 -23.40 -7.47
C LYS A 248 11.05 -24.02 -7.94
N ARG A 249 12.15 -23.28 -7.88
CA ARG A 249 13.49 -23.77 -8.25
C ARG A 249 14.03 -24.80 -7.24
N LEU A 250 13.74 -24.64 -5.95
CA LEU A 250 14.25 -25.49 -4.87
C LEU A 250 13.37 -26.71 -4.61
N GLU A 251 12.05 -26.53 -4.56
CA GLU A 251 11.08 -27.55 -4.15
C GLU A 251 10.45 -28.29 -5.34
N GLY A 252 10.69 -27.82 -6.57
CA GLY A 252 10.14 -28.43 -7.79
C GLY A 252 8.61 -28.31 -7.92
N ARG A 253 7.95 -27.59 -7.01
CA ARG A 253 6.50 -27.33 -7.01
C ARG A 253 6.24 -25.83 -6.98
N ALA A 254 5.22 -25.39 -7.69
CA ALA A 254 4.71 -24.03 -7.49
C ALA A 254 3.98 -24.00 -6.13
N PRO A 255 4.16 -22.95 -5.31
CA PRO A 255 3.40 -22.81 -4.08
C PRO A 255 1.89 -22.79 -4.37
N ALA A 256 1.08 -23.25 -3.40
CA ALA A 256 -0.38 -23.37 -3.53
C ALA A 256 -1.11 -22.02 -3.68
N GLU A 257 -0.42 -20.90 -3.41
CA GLU A 257 -0.98 -19.57 -3.53
C GLU A 257 -0.98 -19.11 -4.99
N ALA A 258 -2.17 -18.75 -5.48
CA ALA A 258 -2.42 -18.22 -6.81
C ALA A 258 -1.74 -16.85 -7.00
N GLY A 259 -0.44 -16.85 -7.28
CA GLY A 259 0.20 -15.72 -7.93
C GLY A 259 -0.27 -15.60 -9.38
N ASP A 260 -0.36 -14.38 -9.90
CA ASP A 260 -0.60 -14.15 -11.33
C ASP A 260 0.52 -14.82 -12.13
N GLU A 261 0.24 -15.98 -12.76
CA GLU A 261 1.20 -16.60 -13.64
C GLU A 261 1.53 -15.62 -14.79
N PRO A 262 2.82 -15.37 -15.07
CA PRO A 262 3.19 -14.50 -16.18
C PRO A 262 2.65 -15.06 -17.49
N LEU A 263 2.10 -14.16 -18.31
CA LEU A 263 1.59 -14.48 -19.64
C LEU A 263 2.70 -15.08 -20.54
N ASP A 264 2.30 -15.84 -21.55
CA ASP A 264 3.25 -16.62 -22.38
C ASP A 264 4.31 -15.77 -23.07
N TYR A 265 3.98 -14.52 -23.43
CA TYR A 265 4.96 -13.62 -24.04
C TYR A 265 6.10 -13.26 -23.07
N VAL A 266 5.83 -13.17 -21.76
CA VAL A 266 6.85 -12.92 -20.73
C VAL A 266 7.79 -14.12 -20.65
N ARG A 267 7.25 -15.34 -20.74
CA ARG A 267 8.03 -16.59 -20.77
C ARG A 267 8.91 -16.66 -22.01
N ALA A 268 8.40 -16.21 -23.16
CA ALA A 268 9.18 -16.11 -24.39
C ALA A 268 10.33 -15.10 -24.27
N ILE A 269 10.06 -13.90 -23.70
CA ILE A 269 11.07 -12.88 -23.43
C ILE A 269 12.14 -13.42 -22.47
N TYR A 270 11.73 -14.09 -21.38
CA TYR A 270 12.65 -14.71 -20.42
C TYR A 270 13.63 -15.66 -21.10
N ARG A 271 13.12 -16.63 -21.89
CA ARG A 271 13.95 -17.63 -22.59
C ARG A 271 14.92 -17.00 -23.58
N ARG A 272 14.53 -15.87 -24.18
CA ARG A 272 15.37 -15.13 -25.13
C ARG A 272 16.43 -14.28 -24.43
N ARG A 273 16.11 -13.73 -23.25
CA ARG A 273 16.95 -12.73 -22.57
C ARG A 273 17.91 -13.30 -21.54
N PHE A 274 17.57 -14.41 -20.90
CA PHE A 274 18.37 -14.97 -19.83
C PHE A 274 18.88 -16.37 -20.19
N ARG A 275 20.17 -16.61 -19.92
CA ARG A 275 20.81 -17.92 -20.16
C ARG A 275 20.47 -18.96 -19.09
N GLY A 276 19.98 -18.50 -17.95
CA GLY A 276 19.67 -19.34 -16.80
C GLY A 276 19.17 -18.51 -15.62
N PHE A 277 18.90 -19.20 -14.51
CA PHE A 277 18.36 -18.58 -13.31
C PHE A 277 19.32 -17.55 -12.70
N ASP A 278 20.62 -17.83 -12.68
CA ASP A 278 21.61 -16.91 -12.08
C ASP A 278 21.65 -15.57 -12.82
N ASP A 279 21.70 -15.62 -14.16
CA ASP A 279 21.64 -14.45 -15.06
C ASP A 279 20.34 -13.65 -14.86
N PHE A 280 19.21 -14.35 -14.71
CA PHE A 280 17.93 -13.74 -14.39
C PHE A 280 17.93 -13.03 -13.03
N THR A 281 18.43 -13.67 -11.98
CA THR A 281 18.50 -13.05 -10.65
C THR A 281 19.50 -11.91 -10.55
N ALA A 282 20.47 -11.84 -11.48
CA ALA A 282 21.44 -10.76 -11.56
C ALA A 282 20.91 -9.53 -12.33
N ASN A 283 19.70 -9.56 -12.89
CA ASN A 283 19.10 -8.40 -13.54
C ASN A 283 19.03 -7.21 -12.55
N PRO A 284 19.54 -6.01 -12.90
CA PRO A 284 19.67 -4.89 -11.96
C PRO A 284 18.37 -4.47 -11.26
N ALA A 285 17.23 -4.53 -11.94
CA ALA A 285 15.94 -4.19 -11.34
C ALA A 285 15.37 -5.32 -10.47
N LEU A 286 15.82 -6.57 -10.65
CA LEU A 286 15.37 -7.74 -9.88
C LEU A 286 16.32 -8.12 -8.75
N ALA A 287 17.61 -7.84 -8.88
CA ALA A 287 18.65 -8.33 -7.98
C ALA A 287 18.36 -8.09 -6.51
N PRO A 288 17.88 -6.89 -6.07
CA PRO A 288 17.58 -6.68 -4.65
C PRO A 288 16.52 -7.63 -4.08
N PHE A 289 15.55 -8.08 -4.90
CA PHE A 289 14.52 -9.02 -4.46
C PHE A 289 15.06 -10.45 -4.32
N PHE A 290 16.06 -10.82 -5.11
CA PHE A 290 16.68 -12.15 -5.07
C PHE A 290 17.85 -12.24 -4.08
N GLU A 291 18.64 -11.17 -3.93
CA GLU A 291 19.76 -11.08 -2.97
C GLU A 291 19.29 -11.38 -1.55
N LYS A 292 18.16 -10.81 -1.13
CA LYS A 292 17.57 -11.05 0.18
C LYS A 292 17.14 -12.51 0.39
N LEU A 293 16.56 -13.13 -0.63
CA LEU A 293 16.20 -14.55 -0.60
C LEU A 293 17.44 -15.45 -0.54
N ARG A 294 18.50 -15.09 -1.27
CA ARG A 294 19.79 -15.80 -1.24
C ARG A 294 20.43 -15.74 0.14
N VAL A 295 20.37 -14.60 0.84
CA VAL A 295 20.81 -14.48 2.24
C VAL A 295 20.07 -15.48 3.13
N LYS A 296 18.73 -15.50 3.08
CA LYS A 296 17.92 -16.45 3.88
C LYS A 296 18.23 -17.90 3.53
N GLN A 297 18.43 -18.20 2.25
CA GLN A 297 18.81 -19.53 1.79
C GLN A 297 20.18 -19.96 2.34
N LYS A 298 21.17 -19.08 2.30
CA LYS A 298 22.51 -19.33 2.89
C LYS A 298 22.42 -19.57 4.40
N ILE A 299 21.63 -18.77 5.12
CA ILE A 299 21.38 -18.98 6.55
C ILE A 299 20.76 -20.36 6.80
N ALA A 300 19.72 -20.74 6.05
CA ALA A 300 19.08 -22.05 6.15
C ALA A 300 20.02 -23.21 5.82
N ASN A 301 20.98 -23.00 4.91
CA ASN A 301 22.00 -23.98 4.55
C ASN A 301 23.22 -23.96 5.48
N ARG A 302 23.22 -23.11 6.52
CA ARG A 302 24.38 -22.89 7.39
C ARG A 302 25.64 -22.56 6.56
N ASP A 303 25.50 -21.63 5.63
CA ASP A 303 26.59 -21.00 4.89
C ASP A 303 26.83 -19.60 5.45
N ARG A 304 28.03 -19.33 5.99
CA ARG A 304 28.40 -18.05 6.63
C ARG A 304 28.73 -16.93 5.66
N SER A 305 28.94 -17.23 4.37
CA SER A 305 29.30 -16.22 3.38
C SER A 305 28.21 -15.17 3.16
N PHE A 306 26.99 -15.38 3.66
CA PHE A 306 25.92 -14.37 3.64
C PHE A 306 26.30 -13.08 4.39
N VAL A 307 27.20 -13.15 5.37
CA VAL A 307 27.68 -11.96 6.10
C VAL A 307 28.42 -11.03 5.14
N ASP A 308 29.28 -11.60 4.29
CA ASP A 308 30.01 -10.86 3.27
C ASP A 308 29.09 -10.38 2.15
N ASP A 309 28.12 -11.21 1.72
CA ASP A 309 27.11 -10.79 0.74
C ASP A 309 26.36 -9.54 1.20
N VAL A 310 25.94 -9.50 2.48
CA VAL A 310 25.23 -8.34 3.05
C VAL A 310 26.15 -7.13 3.14
N ALA A 311 27.40 -7.31 3.57
CA ALA A 311 28.36 -6.22 3.71
C ALA A 311 28.76 -5.58 2.36
N GLN A 312 28.87 -6.40 1.31
CA GLN A 312 29.27 -5.97 -0.04
C GLN A 312 28.10 -5.43 -0.88
N SER A 313 26.87 -5.87 -0.61
CA SER A 313 25.69 -5.35 -1.31
C SER A 313 25.44 -3.89 -0.99
N ALA A 314 25.26 -3.08 -2.04
CA ALA A 314 24.88 -1.67 -1.92
C ALA A 314 23.49 -1.49 -1.27
N TRP A 315 22.64 -2.52 -1.32
CA TRP A 315 21.25 -2.48 -0.89
C TRP A 315 21.06 -3.17 0.46
N LEU A 316 21.55 -4.41 0.60
CA LEU A 316 21.27 -5.24 1.79
C LEU A 316 21.88 -4.68 3.07
N ARG A 317 23.02 -3.97 2.99
CA ARG A 317 23.66 -3.35 4.17
C ARG A 317 22.80 -2.29 4.85
N HIS A 318 21.80 -1.78 4.14
CA HIS A 318 20.84 -0.78 4.63
C HIS A 318 19.45 -1.39 4.90
N ASP A 319 19.21 -2.67 4.57
CA ASP A 319 17.96 -3.36 4.88
C ASP A 319 17.97 -3.83 6.35
N PRO A 320 17.01 -3.42 7.19
CA PRO A 320 17.03 -3.75 8.61
C PRO A 320 16.98 -5.25 8.91
N GLU A 321 16.27 -6.04 8.09
CA GLU A 321 16.20 -7.49 8.28
C GLU A 321 17.56 -8.14 8.01
N CYS A 322 18.18 -7.85 6.87
CA CYS A 322 19.52 -8.34 6.53
C CYS A 322 20.57 -7.85 7.53
N PHE A 323 20.47 -6.61 8.02
CA PHE A 323 21.31 -6.10 9.09
C PHE A 323 21.19 -6.97 10.36
N VAL A 324 19.96 -7.21 10.84
CA VAL A 324 19.74 -8.04 12.03
C VAL A 324 20.29 -9.43 11.81
N LEU A 325 19.95 -10.10 10.71
CA LEU A 325 20.38 -11.46 10.44
C LEU A 325 21.91 -11.59 10.34
N SER A 326 22.58 -10.69 9.61
CA SER A 326 24.04 -10.72 9.41
C SER A 326 24.87 -10.33 10.64
N ARG A 327 24.32 -9.50 11.54
CA ARG A 327 25.02 -9.09 12.76
C ARG A 327 24.74 -10.00 13.94
N PHE A 328 23.55 -10.58 13.99
CA PHE A 328 23.07 -11.32 15.15
C PHE A 328 23.27 -12.84 15.03
N LEU A 329 22.92 -13.45 13.89
CA LEU A 329 22.96 -14.92 13.76
C LEU A 329 24.37 -15.53 13.81
N PRO A 330 25.44 -14.89 13.28
CA PRO A 330 26.79 -15.42 13.44
C PRO A 330 27.18 -15.54 14.93
N LEU A 331 26.80 -14.56 15.75
CA LEU A 331 27.08 -14.59 17.18
C LEU A 331 26.29 -15.70 17.89
N VAL A 332 25.04 -15.93 17.48
CA VAL A 332 24.20 -17.03 17.98
C VAL A 332 24.87 -18.38 17.68
N TRP A 333 25.31 -18.55 16.44
CA TRP A 333 25.96 -19.74 15.93
C TRP A 333 27.32 -20.01 16.60
N ASP A 334 28.09 -18.95 16.92
CA ASP A 334 29.34 -19.05 17.69
C ASP A 334 29.13 -19.41 19.18
N GLY A 335 27.87 -19.64 19.59
CA GLY A 335 27.50 -20.13 20.91
C GLY A 335 27.53 -19.08 22.01
N ASN A 336 27.59 -17.78 21.68
CA ASN A 336 27.68 -16.72 22.69
C ASN A 336 26.54 -16.73 23.70
N SER A 337 26.79 -16.38 24.96
CA SER A 337 25.71 -16.27 25.95
C SER A 337 24.70 -15.20 25.57
N ASP A 338 23.43 -15.33 25.99
CA ASP A 338 22.39 -14.32 25.72
C ASP A 338 22.82 -12.90 26.15
N PRO A 339 23.42 -12.68 27.34
CA PRO A 339 23.94 -11.36 27.72
C PRO A 339 25.01 -10.83 26.76
N SER A 340 25.92 -11.68 26.25
CA SER A 340 26.93 -11.28 25.26
C SER A 340 26.26 -10.89 23.93
N LEU A 341 25.24 -11.65 23.50
CA LEU A 341 24.48 -11.33 22.29
C LEU A 341 23.76 -9.99 22.39
N GLU A 342 23.00 -9.77 23.47
CA GLU A 342 22.28 -8.51 23.73
C GLU A 342 23.26 -7.33 23.65
N ALA A 343 24.38 -7.44 24.37
CA ALA A 343 25.40 -6.41 24.46
C ALA A 343 25.99 -6.02 23.11
N VAL A 344 26.42 -7.01 22.32
CA VAL A 344 27.10 -6.80 21.03
C VAL A 344 26.12 -6.27 20.00
N PHE A 345 24.94 -6.90 19.89
CA PHE A 345 23.94 -6.52 18.92
C PHE A 345 23.42 -5.10 19.17
N PHE A 346 23.12 -4.74 20.42
CA PHE A 346 22.67 -3.38 20.72
C PHE A 346 23.74 -2.32 20.45
N HIS A 347 25.01 -2.63 20.70
CA HIS A 347 26.10 -1.73 20.35
C HIS A 347 26.12 -1.47 18.83
N GLN A 348 26.10 -2.53 18.03
CA GLN A 348 26.12 -2.42 16.56
C GLN A 348 24.86 -1.73 16.01
N LEU A 349 23.69 -1.98 16.61
CA LEU A 349 22.46 -1.28 16.26
C LEU A 349 22.61 0.24 16.49
N TRP A 350 23.17 0.65 17.63
CA TRP A 350 23.42 2.07 17.89
C TRP A 350 24.43 2.69 16.95
N GLU A 351 25.51 1.99 16.59
CA GLU A 351 26.46 2.47 15.58
C GLU A 351 25.76 2.74 14.24
N ALA A 352 24.92 1.80 13.79
CA ALA A 352 24.16 1.94 12.55
C ALA A 352 23.15 3.11 12.59
N LEU A 353 22.42 3.27 13.71
CA LEU A 353 21.49 4.39 13.90
C LEU A 353 22.22 5.74 13.93
N LEU A 354 23.37 5.84 14.62
CA LEU A 354 24.15 7.07 14.70
C LEU A 354 24.82 7.42 13.36
N ALA A 355 25.18 6.42 12.56
CA ALA A 355 25.68 6.60 11.20
C ALA A 355 24.58 6.98 10.19
N GLY A 356 23.30 6.86 10.57
CA GLY A 356 22.16 7.06 9.67
C GLY A 356 22.01 5.96 8.62
N SER A 357 22.66 4.80 8.81
CA SER A 357 22.58 3.67 7.88
C SER A 357 21.31 2.84 8.07
N LEU A 358 20.59 3.03 9.18
CA LEU A 358 19.30 2.43 9.51
C LEU A 358 18.35 3.48 10.11
N SER A 359 17.05 3.26 9.93
CA SER A 359 15.98 4.01 10.59
C SER A 359 15.09 3.08 11.40
N LEU A 360 14.72 3.47 12.63
CA LEU A 360 13.81 2.70 13.49
C LEU A 360 12.38 2.63 12.94
N ASP A 361 12.01 3.56 12.07
CA ASP A 361 10.69 3.60 11.43
C ASP A 361 10.61 2.71 10.17
N ASP A 362 11.73 2.08 9.79
CA ASP A 362 11.77 1.21 8.62
C ASP A 362 10.97 -0.10 8.88
N PRO A 363 9.98 -0.44 8.03
CA PRO A 363 9.16 -1.63 8.20
C PRO A 363 9.94 -2.94 8.11
N GLY A 364 11.17 -2.95 7.57
CA GLY A 364 12.04 -4.12 7.52
C GLY A 364 12.32 -4.74 8.88
N PHE A 365 12.31 -3.96 9.97
CA PHE A 365 12.40 -4.51 11.32
C PHE A 365 11.23 -5.43 11.68
N LYS A 366 10.06 -5.24 11.06
CA LYS A 366 8.88 -6.08 11.32
C LYS A 366 8.96 -7.45 10.64
N ALA A 367 9.83 -7.62 9.64
CA ALA A 367 10.08 -8.93 9.05
C ALA A 367 10.80 -9.88 10.03
N VAL A 368 11.71 -9.33 10.86
CA VAL A 368 12.42 -10.09 11.91
C VAL A 368 11.72 -10.04 13.27
N PHE A 369 11.07 -8.93 13.60
CA PHE A 369 10.32 -8.75 14.84
C PHE A 369 8.85 -8.38 14.54
N PRO A 370 8.00 -9.34 14.11
CA PRO A 370 6.63 -9.09 13.68
C PRO A 370 5.74 -8.49 14.76
N SER A 371 4.72 -7.75 14.34
CA SER A 371 3.75 -7.06 15.20
C SER A 371 2.46 -7.88 15.35
N CYS A 372 1.89 -7.95 16.55
CA CYS A 372 0.54 -8.50 16.74
C CYS A 372 -0.53 -7.41 16.65
N ARG A 373 -1.79 -7.79 16.36
CA ARG A 373 -2.93 -6.86 16.31
C ARG A 373 -3.09 -6.03 17.58
N THR A 374 -2.67 -6.55 18.73
CA THR A 374 -2.78 -5.88 20.03
C THR A 374 -1.84 -4.68 20.16
N LEU A 375 -0.63 -4.78 19.61
CA LEU A 375 0.38 -3.72 19.69
C LEU A 375 0.35 -2.78 18.47
N GLY A 376 -0.28 -3.21 17.38
CA GLY A 376 -0.38 -2.41 16.15
C GLY A 376 0.90 -2.46 15.32
N PRO A 377 0.92 -1.81 14.14
CA PRO A 377 1.97 -2.00 13.14
C PRO A 377 3.35 -1.51 13.60
N ALA A 378 3.42 -0.52 14.49
CA ALA A 378 4.69 0.07 14.93
C ALA A 378 5.50 -0.83 15.87
N LEU A 379 4.83 -1.59 16.75
CA LEU A 379 5.47 -2.31 17.85
C LEU A 379 5.46 -3.82 17.62
N SER A 380 6.62 -4.45 17.82
CA SER A 380 6.82 -5.88 17.74
C SER A 380 6.08 -6.63 18.85
N CYS A 381 5.61 -7.83 18.56
CA CYS A 381 4.90 -8.69 19.51
C CYS A 381 5.80 -9.07 20.69
N GLU A 382 5.32 -8.79 21.91
CA GLU A 382 5.97 -9.15 23.18
C GLU A 382 5.07 -10.13 23.97
N ALA A 383 4.35 -11.02 23.27
CA ALA A 383 3.34 -11.84 23.91
C ALA A 383 3.98 -12.78 24.93
N ARG A 384 3.48 -12.71 26.16
CA ARG A 384 3.87 -13.61 27.26
C ARG A 384 2.71 -14.55 27.60
N TYR A 385 3.01 -15.80 27.86
CA TYR A 385 2.02 -16.78 28.30
C TYR A 385 1.67 -16.55 29.78
N TRP A 386 0.38 -16.68 30.10
CA TRP A 386 -0.13 -16.63 31.46
C TRP A 386 -0.87 -17.92 31.78
N GLU A 387 -0.19 -18.82 32.49
CA GLU A 387 -0.67 -20.18 32.82
C GLU A 387 -2.07 -20.19 33.41
N LYS A 388 -2.33 -19.34 34.43
CA LYS A 388 -3.61 -19.31 35.15
C LYS A 388 -4.81 -18.99 34.26
N GLY A 389 -4.58 -18.30 33.14
CA GLY A 389 -5.64 -17.94 32.19
C GLY A 389 -5.53 -18.63 30.84
N GLY A 390 -4.51 -19.46 30.60
CA GLY A 390 -4.24 -20.07 29.29
C GLY A 390 -4.12 -19.05 28.14
N LYS A 391 -3.69 -17.81 28.45
CA LYS A 391 -3.78 -16.66 27.54
C LYS A 391 -2.45 -15.97 27.34
N HIS A 392 -2.30 -15.32 26.19
CA HIS A 392 -1.15 -14.50 25.88
C HIS A 392 -1.43 -13.02 26.16
N TYR A 393 -0.42 -12.28 26.61
CA TYR A 393 -0.55 -10.84 26.88
C TYR A 393 0.61 -10.04 26.31
N CYS A 394 0.30 -8.94 25.65
CA CYS A 394 1.25 -7.90 25.27
C CYS A 394 0.97 -6.65 26.11
N ARG A 395 1.93 -6.24 26.95
CA ARG A 395 1.83 -5.00 27.76
C ARG A 395 0.52 -4.88 28.55
N GLY A 396 0.13 -5.97 29.20
CA GLY A 396 -1.07 -6.03 30.04
C GLY A 396 -2.39 -6.20 29.28
N ARG A 397 -2.37 -6.21 27.94
CA ARG A 397 -3.55 -6.47 27.09
C ARG A 397 -3.49 -7.88 26.51
N GLU A 398 -4.63 -8.55 26.43
CA GLU A 398 -4.73 -9.89 25.84
C GLU A 398 -4.31 -9.86 24.37
N CYS A 399 -3.40 -10.75 23.97
CA CYS A 399 -2.93 -10.93 22.60
C CYS A 399 -3.57 -12.18 22.01
N LYS A 400 -4.38 -12.00 20.97
CA LYS A 400 -5.14 -13.08 20.30
C LYS A 400 -4.39 -13.72 19.13
N ASP A 401 -3.25 -13.16 18.78
CA ASP A 401 -2.46 -13.48 17.60
C ASP A 401 -0.96 -13.33 17.89
N PRO A 402 -0.43 -14.13 18.83
CA PRO A 402 0.99 -14.07 19.18
C PRO A 402 1.85 -14.34 17.93
N GLN A 403 2.71 -13.39 17.59
CA GLN A 403 3.62 -13.48 16.43
C GLN A 403 5.05 -13.89 16.82
N ASN A 404 5.27 -14.18 18.11
CA ASN A 404 6.58 -14.56 18.65
C ASN A 404 6.68 -16.05 18.97
N ILE A 405 5.71 -16.88 18.56
CA ILE A 405 5.83 -18.33 18.71
C ILE A 405 6.58 -18.85 17.48
N PRO A 406 7.71 -19.56 17.62
CA PRO A 406 8.44 -20.09 16.48
C PRO A 406 7.64 -21.16 15.75
N ASP A 407 7.75 -21.15 14.43
CA ASP A 407 7.16 -22.13 13.50
C ASP A 407 8.26 -22.52 12.50
N LEU A 408 8.75 -23.75 12.63
CA LEU A 408 9.77 -24.33 11.75
C LEU A 408 9.17 -25.16 10.60
N GLU A 409 7.84 -25.25 10.49
CA GLU A 409 7.16 -25.93 9.40
C GLU A 409 7.00 -25.02 8.16
N LYS A 410 6.99 -23.70 8.37
CA LYS A 410 6.92 -22.73 7.26
C LYS A 410 8.24 -22.63 6.49
N SER A 411 8.20 -21.97 5.33
CA SER A 411 9.38 -21.75 4.51
C SER A 411 10.43 -20.91 5.25
N PRO A 412 11.74 -21.24 5.17
CA PRO A 412 12.80 -20.39 5.72
C PRO A 412 12.82 -18.96 5.17
N PHE A 413 12.19 -18.72 4.01
CA PHE A 413 12.00 -17.37 3.48
C PHE A 413 11.03 -16.52 4.32
N ASP A 414 10.18 -17.15 5.14
CA ASP A 414 9.20 -16.53 6.04
C ASP A 414 9.61 -16.60 7.51
N TYR A 415 10.82 -17.07 7.78
CA TYR A 415 11.37 -17.08 9.13
C TYR A 415 11.61 -15.65 9.63
N THR A 416 11.04 -15.39 10.79
CA THR A 416 11.28 -14.26 11.68
C THR A 416 12.48 -14.57 12.58
N LEU A 417 12.91 -13.62 13.43
CA LEU A 417 14.01 -13.88 14.35
C LEU A 417 13.70 -15.03 15.33
N TYR A 418 12.44 -15.20 15.72
CA TYR A 418 12.01 -16.26 16.64
C TYR A 418 12.24 -17.64 16.03
N ASP A 419 11.87 -17.80 14.75
CA ASP A 419 12.07 -19.04 14.00
C ASP A 419 13.56 -19.33 13.82
N TRP A 420 14.36 -18.31 13.46
CA TRP A 420 15.80 -18.46 13.34
C TRP A 420 16.46 -18.86 14.66
N LEU A 421 16.08 -18.24 15.77
CA LEU A 421 16.60 -18.60 17.08
C LEU A 421 16.31 -20.07 17.42
N SER A 422 15.06 -20.51 17.24
CA SER A 422 14.69 -21.92 17.45
C SER A 422 15.44 -22.86 16.49
N TYR A 423 15.57 -22.48 15.21
CA TYR A 423 16.35 -23.22 14.20
C TYR A 423 17.84 -23.40 14.58
N PHE A 424 18.44 -22.41 15.25
CA PHE A 424 19.81 -22.49 15.79
C PHE A 424 19.88 -23.07 17.21
N GLY A 425 18.79 -23.66 17.72
CA GLY A 425 18.75 -24.36 19.01
C GLY A 425 18.56 -23.46 20.23
N ARG A 426 18.05 -22.23 20.05
CA ARG A 426 17.68 -21.32 21.14
C ARG A 426 16.18 -21.12 21.19
N ASP A 427 15.52 -21.90 22.02
CA ASP A 427 14.08 -21.79 22.26
C ASP A 427 13.76 -21.10 23.60
N TYR A 428 12.47 -20.92 23.85
CA TYR A 428 11.93 -20.50 25.14
C TYR A 428 12.29 -21.49 26.25
N ALA A 429 12.41 -20.99 27.49
CA ALA A 429 12.66 -21.85 28.65
C ALA A 429 11.59 -22.93 28.82
N GLN A 430 10.35 -22.64 28.41
CA GLN A 430 9.23 -23.56 28.34
C GLN A 430 8.51 -23.38 27.02
N ALA A 431 8.92 -24.06 25.94
CA ALA A 431 8.23 -23.94 24.65
C ALA A 431 6.84 -24.63 24.67
N PRO A 432 5.77 -24.08 24.05
CA PRO A 432 5.67 -22.80 23.33
C PRO A 432 5.12 -21.65 24.22
N GLN A 433 5.51 -21.59 25.50
CA GLN A 433 5.02 -20.66 26.51
C GLN A 433 6.03 -19.54 26.79
N PRO A 434 6.07 -18.46 25.98
CA PRO A 434 7.03 -17.39 26.14
C PRO A 434 6.87 -16.66 27.48
N GLU A 435 7.97 -16.47 28.18
CA GLU A 435 8.06 -15.72 29.42
C GLU A 435 8.78 -14.38 29.23
N ARG A 436 8.55 -13.45 30.16
CA ARG A 436 9.21 -12.12 30.16
C ARG A 436 10.75 -12.23 30.23
N ARG A 437 11.27 -13.29 30.84
CA ARG A 437 12.72 -13.50 31.01
C ARG A 437 13.38 -14.07 29.75
N ASP A 438 12.60 -14.61 28.83
CA ASP A 438 13.13 -15.25 27.65
C ASP A 438 13.81 -14.24 26.74
N PHE A 439 14.95 -14.67 26.21
CA PHE A 439 15.82 -13.83 25.39
C PHE A 439 15.12 -13.26 24.14
N PRO A 440 14.36 -14.05 23.35
CA PRO A 440 13.67 -13.48 22.18
C PRO A 440 12.66 -12.37 22.54
N VAL A 441 11.94 -12.52 23.66
CA VAL A 441 10.97 -11.51 24.14
C VAL A 441 11.68 -10.22 24.58
N LYS A 442 12.85 -10.33 25.22
CA LYS A 442 13.66 -9.17 25.63
C LYS A 442 14.14 -8.33 24.44
N LEU A 443 14.54 -8.96 23.35
CA LEU A 443 15.00 -8.26 22.13
C LEU A 443 13.88 -7.40 21.53
N ALA A 444 12.68 -7.98 21.38
CA ALA A 444 11.51 -7.24 20.89
C ALA A 444 11.13 -6.08 21.82
N GLY A 445 11.14 -6.32 23.14
CA GLY A 445 10.87 -5.28 24.13
C GLY A 445 11.89 -4.13 24.12
N TYR A 446 13.16 -4.42 23.83
CA TYR A 446 14.18 -3.39 23.66
C TYR A 446 13.93 -2.54 22.42
N LEU A 447 13.66 -3.18 21.27
CA LEU A 447 13.38 -2.47 20.02
C LEU A 447 12.14 -1.58 20.15
N ASN A 448 11.06 -2.10 20.74
CA ASN A 448 9.85 -1.33 21.01
C ASN A 448 10.14 -0.11 21.87
N ARG A 449 10.94 -0.27 22.93
CA ARG A 449 11.34 0.84 23.77
C ARG A 449 12.13 1.90 22.98
N LEU A 450 13.03 1.50 22.09
CA LEU A 450 13.78 2.43 21.24
C LEU A 450 12.87 3.21 20.31
N ILE A 451 11.91 2.54 19.66
CA ILE A 451 10.89 3.16 18.80
C ILE A 451 10.10 4.21 19.58
N GLU A 452 9.68 3.90 20.80
CA GLU A 452 8.88 4.83 21.61
C GLU A 452 9.64 6.09 22.03
N VAL A 453 10.91 5.96 22.37
CA VAL A 453 11.74 7.12 22.76
C VAL A 453 12.37 7.84 21.57
N SER A 454 12.26 7.29 20.35
CA SER A 454 12.98 7.77 19.15
C SER A 454 12.72 9.26 18.88
N ALA A 455 11.46 9.68 19.00
CA ALA A 455 11.02 11.07 18.81
C ALA A 455 11.69 12.06 19.78
N ARG A 456 12.26 11.58 20.89
CA ARG A 456 12.98 12.40 21.88
C ARG A 456 14.48 12.17 21.88
N LEU A 457 15.02 11.26 21.07
CA LEU A 457 16.45 11.00 21.01
C LEU A 457 17.24 12.11 20.32
N ALA A 458 16.60 12.99 19.56
CA ALA A 458 17.28 14.13 18.94
C ALA A 458 17.76 15.15 19.99
N CYS A 459 18.97 15.66 19.79
CA CYS A 459 19.48 16.82 20.51
C CYS A 459 18.66 18.06 20.11
N ARG A 460 18.12 18.80 21.10
CA ARG A 460 17.31 20.00 20.84
C ARG A 460 18.12 21.17 20.26
N CYS A 461 19.45 21.13 20.37
CA CYS A 461 20.34 22.16 19.84
C CYS A 461 20.74 21.90 18.37
N CYS A 462 21.16 20.69 18.03
CA CYS A 462 21.69 20.39 16.68
C CYS A 462 20.84 19.41 15.85
N GLY A 463 19.74 18.87 16.40
CA GLY A 463 18.85 17.92 15.74
C GLY A 463 19.43 16.50 15.54
N LYS A 464 20.73 16.29 15.78
CA LYS A 464 21.37 14.97 15.67
C LYS A 464 20.92 14.03 16.79
N ILE A 465 20.82 12.73 16.47
CA ILE A 465 20.53 11.68 17.44
C ILE A 465 21.59 11.68 18.54
N MET A 466 21.15 11.69 19.80
CA MET A 466 22.04 11.62 20.95
C MET A 466 22.61 10.22 21.13
N LYS A 467 23.88 10.15 21.50
CA LYS A 467 24.58 8.90 21.78
C LYS A 467 24.20 8.40 23.18
N PRO A 468 23.88 7.10 23.37
CA PRO A 468 23.71 6.55 24.70
C PRO A 468 25.02 6.59 25.50
N ASP A 469 24.92 6.76 26.81
CA ASP A 469 26.05 6.68 27.73
C ASP A 469 26.41 5.20 27.98
N PHE A 470 27.38 4.70 27.21
CA PHE A 470 27.86 3.31 27.26
C PHE A 470 28.75 2.97 28.47
N ARG A 471 28.61 3.65 29.62
CA ARG A 471 29.45 3.34 30.80
C ARG A 471 29.26 1.87 31.21
N TYR A 472 30.40 1.18 31.20
CA TYR A 472 30.63 -0.22 30.82
C TYR A 472 30.18 -1.32 31.78
N SER A 473 29.82 -2.47 31.19
CA SER A 473 30.34 -3.80 31.58
C SER A 473 31.11 -4.37 30.38
N ARG A 474 32.29 -4.97 30.59
CA ARG A 474 32.97 -5.75 29.54
C ARG A 474 32.31 -7.11 29.43
N VAL A 475 32.01 -7.56 28.22
CA VAL A 475 31.58 -8.94 27.95
C VAL A 475 32.64 -9.62 27.10
N GLU A 476 32.82 -10.92 27.29
CA GLU A 476 33.60 -11.73 26.37
C GLU A 476 32.67 -12.20 25.25
N VAL A 477 33.15 -12.06 24.01
CA VAL A 477 32.43 -12.53 22.81
C VAL A 477 33.33 -13.48 22.03
N ARG A 478 32.74 -14.59 21.63
CA ARG A 478 33.29 -15.55 20.68
C ARG A 478 32.95 -15.10 19.27
N VAL A 479 33.95 -14.93 18.42
CA VAL A 479 33.78 -14.50 17.04
C VAL A 479 34.59 -15.46 16.16
N HIS A 480 34.00 -15.89 15.05
CA HIS A 480 34.73 -16.62 14.01
C HIS A 480 35.72 -15.69 13.29
N ASP A 481 36.95 -16.16 13.19
CA ASP A 481 38.04 -15.49 12.50
C ASP A 481 38.19 -16.12 11.10
N PRO A 482 37.88 -15.38 10.02
CA PRO A 482 37.88 -15.92 8.67
C PRO A 482 39.29 -16.23 8.12
N GLU A 483 40.35 -15.63 8.68
CA GLU A 483 41.73 -15.90 8.25
C GLU A 483 42.25 -17.22 8.82
N THR A 484 41.83 -17.55 10.04
CA THR A 484 42.30 -18.74 10.76
C THR A 484 41.29 -19.88 10.82
N ASP A 485 40.07 -19.65 10.34
CA ASP A 485 38.90 -20.54 10.42
C ASP A 485 38.64 -21.08 11.84
N ARG A 486 38.87 -20.25 12.86
CA ARG A 486 38.75 -20.60 14.28
C ARG A 486 37.86 -19.62 15.03
N ILE A 487 37.24 -20.11 16.09
CA ILE A 487 36.52 -19.25 17.04
C ILE A 487 37.52 -18.67 18.03
N VAL A 488 37.59 -17.34 18.09
CA VAL A 488 38.43 -16.60 19.02
C VAL A 488 37.59 -15.81 20.02
N THR A 489 38.04 -15.76 21.27
CA THR A 489 37.40 -14.94 22.31
C THR A 489 38.07 -13.57 22.35
N ARG A 490 37.27 -12.50 22.27
CA ARG A 490 37.75 -11.11 22.34
C ARG A 490 36.91 -10.33 23.36
N PRO A 491 37.50 -9.36 24.08
CA PRO A 491 36.74 -8.48 24.97
C PRO A 491 35.90 -7.49 24.14
N PHE A 492 34.65 -7.28 24.53
CA PHE A 492 33.70 -6.35 23.90
C PHE A 492 33.06 -5.40 24.92
N SER A 493 32.82 -4.16 24.51
CA SER A 493 32.21 -3.15 25.38
C SER A 493 30.68 -3.16 25.23
N ALA A 494 29.96 -3.60 26.27
CA ALA A 494 28.50 -3.77 26.21
C ALA A 494 27.73 -2.45 26.37
N ALA A 495 26.62 -2.33 25.64
CA ALA A 495 25.61 -1.31 25.86
C ALA A 495 24.47 -1.86 26.74
N TYR A 496 24.37 -1.45 28.01
CA TYR A 496 23.30 -1.91 28.91
C TYR A 496 22.18 -0.87 29.03
N ARG A 497 20.92 -1.32 28.98
CA ARG A 497 19.65 -0.56 29.20
C ARG A 497 19.83 0.95 29.29
N CYS A 498 20.17 1.58 28.16
CA CYS A 498 20.55 2.98 28.12
C CYS A 498 19.34 3.85 28.42
N THR A 499 19.36 4.49 29.58
CA THR A 499 18.42 5.54 29.98
C THR A 499 19.04 6.92 29.90
N VAL A 500 20.35 7.00 29.68
CA VAL A 500 21.10 8.26 29.68
C VAL A 500 21.74 8.44 28.31
N PHE A 501 21.57 9.63 27.75
CA PHE A 501 21.98 9.99 26.39
C PHE A 501 22.69 11.34 26.41
N TYR A 502 23.60 11.59 25.47
CA TYR A 502 24.29 12.86 25.35
C TYR A 502 24.56 13.23 23.89
N CYS A 503 24.65 14.52 23.59
CA CYS A 503 25.05 14.97 22.27
C CYS A 503 26.56 14.76 22.08
N ALA A 504 26.97 14.10 20.99
CA ALA A 504 28.37 13.88 20.66
C ALA A 504 28.87 14.76 19.51
N MET A 505 28.05 15.71 19.02
CA MET A 505 28.39 16.58 17.89
C MET A 505 29.37 17.68 18.33
N PRO A 506 30.60 17.74 17.77
CA PRO A 506 31.50 18.86 18.03
C PRO A 506 30.84 20.20 17.68
N GLY A 507 31.05 21.21 18.53
CA GLY A 507 30.48 22.55 18.36
C GLY A 507 29.01 22.71 18.81
N CYS A 508 28.34 21.65 19.25
CA CYS A 508 27.00 21.75 19.82
C CYS A 508 27.06 22.29 21.27
N ALA A 509 26.18 23.22 21.64
CA ALA A 509 26.10 23.75 23.01
C ALA A 509 25.71 22.68 24.06
N GLU A 510 25.09 21.59 23.61
CA GLU A 510 24.68 20.44 24.42
C GLU A 510 25.70 19.29 24.41
N VAL A 511 26.89 19.48 23.83
CA VAL A 511 27.91 18.43 23.72
C VAL A 511 28.29 17.88 25.11
N GLY A 512 28.28 16.56 25.26
CA GLY A 512 28.61 15.87 26.51
C GLY A 512 27.58 16.01 27.64
N ARG A 513 26.55 16.86 27.50
CA ARG A 513 25.48 16.99 28.51
C ARG A 513 24.60 15.76 28.50
N LYS A 514 24.37 15.21 29.69
CA LYS A 514 23.63 13.96 29.89
C LYS A 514 22.16 14.22 30.15
N HIS A 515 21.33 13.49 29.42
CA HIS A 515 19.88 13.57 29.47
C HIS A 515 19.29 12.20 29.78
N TYR A 516 18.41 12.13 30.77
CA TYR A 516 17.70 10.91 31.16
C TYR A 516 16.40 10.78 30.36
N LEU A 517 16.26 9.67 29.62
CA LEU A 517 15.09 9.30 28.85
C LEU A 517 14.63 7.88 29.25
N ASN A 518 13.42 7.76 29.78
CA ASN A 518 12.83 6.47 30.13
C ASN A 518 11.31 6.52 30.14
N HIS A 519 10.65 5.37 30.17
CA HIS A 519 9.22 5.31 30.47
C HIS A 519 8.98 5.51 31.97
N CYS A 520 7.86 6.14 32.27
CA CYS A 520 7.35 6.28 33.62
C CYS A 520 7.08 4.90 34.23
N LEU A 521 7.48 4.72 35.49
CA LEU A 521 7.30 3.46 36.23
C LEU A 521 5.86 3.24 36.73
N GLY A 522 4.97 4.22 36.55
CA GLY A 522 3.57 4.11 36.93
C GLY A 522 2.84 3.05 36.11
N LYS A 523 2.15 2.14 36.80
CA LYS A 523 1.49 0.93 36.26
C LYS A 523 0.70 1.14 34.97
N ASP A 524 0.05 2.30 34.80
CA ASP A 524 -0.78 2.64 33.64
C ASP A 524 -0.42 4.01 33.02
N CYS A 525 0.75 4.58 33.34
CA CYS A 525 1.09 5.92 32.90
C CYS A 525 1.60 5.94 31.45
N GLY A 526 2.59 5.09 31.14
CA GLY A 526 3.21 5.02 29.81
C GLY A 526 3.94 6.30 29.34
N ALA A 527 3.89 7.41 30.10
CA ALA A 527 4.52 8.66 29.69
C ALA A 527 6.04 8.54 29.64
N ILE A 528 6.66 9.17 28.66
CA ILE A 528 8.12 9.26 28.57
C ILE A 528 8.59 10.35 29.52
N VAL A 529 9.45 9.97 30.46
CA VAL A 529 10.23 10.83 31.34
C VAL A 529 11.44 11.34 30.55
N ASP A 530 11.52 12.66 30.41
CA ASP A 530 12.62 13.36 29.75
C ASP A 530 13.19 14.40 30.71
N SER A 531 14.46 14.27 31.09
CA SER A 531 15.11 15.17 32.05
C SER A 531 15.15 16.63 31.59
N ARG A 532 14.99 16.88 30.30
CA ARG A 532 14.98 18.23 29.74
C ARG A 532 13.65 18.95 30.01
N ASP A 533 12.59 18.20 30.29
CA ASP A 533 11.23 18.72 30.50
C ASP A 533 10.78 18.66 31.96
N LEU A 534 11.42 17.81 32.76
CA LEU A 534 10.95 17.46 34.08
C LEU A 534 11.95 17.85 35.16
N SER A 535 11.44 18.41 36.25
CA SER A 535 12.21 18.65 37.47
C SER A 535 12.33 17.38 38.30
N GLN A 536 13.44 17.23 39.01
CA GLN A 536 13.61 16.17 40.02
C GLN A 536 12.80 16.50 41.29
N CYS A 537 12.33 15.47 41.99
CA CYS A 537 11.82 15.60 43.35
C CYS A 537 12.97 15.62 44.37
N SER A 538 12.64 15.84 45.65
CA SER A 538 13.57 15.78 46.78
C SER A 538 14.37 14.47 46.85
N ASN A 539 13.80 13.37 46.35
CA ASN A 539 14.43 12.05 46.28
C ASN A 539 15.28 11.82 45.01
N GLY A 540 15.48 12.84 44.17
CA GLY A 540 16.31 12.76 42.96
C GLY A 540 15.65 12.12 41.73
N TYR A 541 14.37 11.74 41.80
CA TYR A 541 13.62 11.17 40.67
C TYR A 541 12.93 12.24 39.85
N TYR A 542 12.92 12.10 38.52
CA TYR A 542 12.17 12.99 37.63
C TYR A 542 10.66 12.85 37.83
N ARG A 543 9.98 13.97 38.07
CA ARG A 543 8.57 14.00 38.46
C ARG A 543 7.65 13.84 37.25
N CYS A 544 7.07 12.65 37.11
CA CYS A 544 5.94 12.44 36.19
C CYS A 544 4.63 12.94 36.81
N THR A 545 3.69 13.43 35.99
CA THR A 545 2.36 13.91 36.42
C THR A 545 1.53 12.85 37.13
N CYS A 546 1.77 11.56 36.84
CA CYS A 546 1.06 10.46 37.51
C CYS A 546 1.52 10.22 38.96
N GLY A 547 2.60 10.87 39.40
CA GLY A 547 3.11 10.79 40.78
C GLY A 547 3.97 9.56 41.10
N SER A 548 4.22 8.65 40.15
CA SER A 548 4.89 7.36 40.43
C SER A 548 6.41 7.47 40.70
N CYS A 549 6.94 8.69 40.84
CA CYS A 549 8.35 8.92 41.11
C CYS A 549 8.75 8.55 42.54
N CYS A 550 7.86 8.68 43.53
CA CYS A 550 8.05 8.19 44.90
C CYS A 550 6.69 8.03 45.62
N PRO A 551 6.64 7.36 46.79
CA PRO A 551 5.40 7.14 47.53
C PRO A 551 4.63 8.43 47.89
N GLU A 552 5.34 9.48 48.33
CA GLU A 552 4.74 10.77 48.70
C GLU A 552 3.98 11.39 47.51
N HIS A 553 4.61 11.45 46.34
CA HIS A 553 3.98 12.00 45.15
C HIS A 553 2.88 11.10 44.58
N ALA A 554 2.89 9.79 44.88
CA ALA A 554 1.79 8.90 44.52
C ALA A 554 0.52 9.27 45.31
N VAL A 555 0.66 9.52 46.61
CA VAL A 555 -0.43 9.99 47.49
C VAL A 555 -0.95 11.35 47.02
N GLU A 556 -0.06 12.31 46.74
CA GLU A 556 -0.49 13.61 46.20
C GLU A 556 -1.24 13.48 44.87
N ALA A 557 -0.77 12.61 43.97
CA ALA A 557 -1.41 12.41 42.68
C ALA A 557 -2.80 11.76 42.81
N GLU A 558 -2.98 10.88 43.79
CA GLU A 558 -4.28 10.29 44.11
C GLU A 558 -5.25 11.34 44.68
N GLN A 559 -4.78 12.18 45.61
CA GLN A 559 -5.55 13.30 46.15
C GLN A 559 -5.97 14.29 45.04
N ARG A 560 -5.06 14.64 44.13
CA ARG A 560 -5.38 15.49 42.96
C ARG A 560 -6.44 14.86 42.06
N ARG A 561 -6.38 13.55 41.82
CA ARG A 561 -7.40 12.82 41.04
C ARG A 561 -8.76 12.82 41.74
N ALA A 562 -8.80 12.53 43.03
CA ALA A 562 -10.03 12.54 43.83
C ALA A 562 -10.71 13.93 43.80
N ALA A 563 -9.92 15.01 43.93
CA ALA A 563 -10.42 16.37 43.86
C ALA A 563 -10.97 16.75 42.47
N MET A 564 -10.35 16.26 41.38
CA MET A 564 -10.86 16.46 40.02
C MET A 564 -12.19 15.74 39.78
N VAL A 565 -12.33 14.49 40.25
CA VAL A 565 -13.57 13.72 40.13
C VAL A 565 -14.71 14.38 40.91
N GLN A 566 -14.46 14.86 42.13
CA GLN A 566 -15.44 15.62 42.90
C GLN A 566 -15.88 16.91 42.18
N LYS A 567 -14.95 17.67 41.59
CA LYS A 567 -15.28 18.86 40.80
C LYS A 567 -16.06 18.55 39.52
N ALA A 568 -15.76 17.43 38.86
CA ALA A 568 -16.50 16.99 37.68
C ALA A 568 -17.93 16.53 38.02
N GLY A 569 -18.10 15.80 39.12
CA GLY A 569 -19.41 15.41 39.65
C GLY A 569 -20.26 16.61 40.10
N ALA A 570 -19.66 17.60 40.76
CA ALA A 570 -20.34 18.84 41.14
C ALA A 570 -20.78 19.68 39.91
N ARG A 571 -20.01 19.63 38.80
CA ARG A 571 -20.40 20.27 37.53
C ARG A 571 -21.51 19.53 36.79
N SER A 572 -21.60 18.20 36.89
CA SER A 572 -22.70 17.44 36.28
C SER A 572 -24.00 17.58 37.07
N GLN A 573 -23.93 17.70 38.40
CA GLN A 573 -25.08 18.00 39.26
C GLN A 573 -25.61 19.43 39.10
N ARG A 574 -24.78 20.40 38.68
CA ARG A 574 -25.23 21.77 38.32
C ARG A 574 -25.80 21.90 36.90
N ARG A 575 -25.69 20.85 36.07
CA ARG A 575 -26.20 20.81 34.69
C ARG A 575 -27.47 19.94 34.55
N ARG A 576 -27.89 19.27 35.62
CA ARG A 576 -29.26 18.78 35.81
C ARG A 576 -30.00 19.81 36.64
#